data_AF-A0A4R4E5I1-F1
#
_entry.id   AF-A0A4R4E5I1-F1
#
_cell.length_a   1.000
_cell.length_b   1.000
_cell.length_c   1.000
_cell.angle_alpha   90.00
_cell.angle_beta   90.00
_cell.angle_gamma   90.00
#
_symmetry.space_group_name_H-M   'P 1'
#
loop_
_entity.id
_entity.type
_entity.pdbx_description
1 polymer ?
#
loop_
_entity_poly.entity_id
_entity_poly.type
_entity_poly.pdbx_seq_one_letter_code
_entity_poly.pdbx_strand_id
1 'polypeptide(L)'
;MKQILVLLLSFGLVGAAAAQSTDCASKLDAINRSYEEQEKAISNNPKVNAIDREYRTLMLYFYRTDRLSAQEKACAGGSRYKSCLAQANVLNESFNRRLSELRNRRMNMTERSTETDRLNTERNERLRDLRDTCSR
;
A
#
# COMPACT_ATOMS: atom_id res chain seq x y z
N MET A 1 -7.00 60.67 -25.58
CA MET A 1 -7.32 59.62 -24.59
C MET A 1 -6.30 58.49 -24.78
N LYS A 2 -5.28 58.44 -23.93
CA LYS A 2 -4.09 57.59 -24.08
C LYS A 2 -4.10 56.47 -23.04
N GLN A 3 -4.08 55.24 -23.53
CA GLN A 3 -3.40 54.05 -22.97
C GLN A 3 -3.31 53.95 -21.43
N ILE A 4 -4.39 53.51 -20.79
CA ILE A 4 -4.34 52.96 -19.43
C ILE A 4 -5.25 51.74 -19.44
N LEU A 5 -4.76 50.57 -19.88
CA LEU A 5 -5.44 49.27 -19.69
C LEU A 5 -4.55 48.10 -20.14
N VAL A 6 -3.27 48.10 -19.78
CA VAL A 6 -2.40 46.92 -19.94
C VAL A 6 -1.46 46.84 -18.74
N LEU A 7 -1.99 46.64 -17.52
CA LEU A 7 -1.15 46.48 -16.33
C LEU A 7 -1.80 45.67 -15.20
N LEU A 8 -2.77 44.79 -15.51
CA LEU A 8 -3.47 43.98 -14.49
C LEU A 8 -3.68 42.51 -14.91
N LEU A 9 -2.78 41.94 -15.72
CA LEU A 9 -2.88 40.54 -16.16
C LEU A 9 -1.59 39.72 -15.98
N SER A 10 -0.65 40.20 -15.17
CA SER A 10 0.68 39.57 -15.00
C SER A 10 1.03 39.14 -13.57
N PHE A 11 0.11 39.21 -12.60
CA PHE A 11 0.35 38.77 -11.22
C PHE A 11 -0.40 37.50 -10.78
N GLY A 12 -1.10 36.81 -11.68
CA GLY A 12 -1.97 35.67 -11.33
C GLY A 12 -1.32 34.27 -11.35
N LEU A 13 -0.08 34.10 -11.79
CA LEU A 13 0.46 32.76 -12.10
C LEU A 13 1.48 32.19 -11.11
N VAL A 14 1.92 32.94 -10.10
CA VAL A 14 2.88 32.44 -9.10
C VAL A 14 2.19 31.74 -7.92
N GLY A 15 0.88 31.91 -7.75
CA GLY A 15 0.10 31.30 -6.66
C GLY A 15 -0.32 29.84 -6.89
N ALA A 16 -0.35 29.37 -8.14
CA ALA A 16 -0.85 28.03 -8.46
C ALA A 16 0.17 26.91 -8.12
N ALA A 17 1.47 27.16 -8.34
CA ALA A 17 2.51 26.16 -8.08
C ALA A 17 2.71 25.88 -6.57
N ALA A 18 2.61 26.92 -5.72
CA ALA A 18 2.71 26.77 -4.28
C ALA A 18 1.46 26.15 -3.64
N ALA A 19 0.27 26.42 -4.18
CA ALA A 19 -0.97 25.79 -3.72
C ALA A 19 -1.00 24.29 -4.08
N GLN A 20 -0.55 23.92 -5.29
CA GLN A 20 -0.51 22.54 -5.75
C GLN A 20 0.54 21.70 -4.99
N SER A 21 1.66 22.29 -4.58
CA SER A 21 2.67 21.60 -3.77
C SER A 21 2.20 21.37 -2.32
N THR A 22 1.50 22.34 -1.72
CA THR A 22 0.99 22.24 -0.34
C THR A 22 -0.18 21.24 -0.23
N ASP A 23 -1.09 21.25 -1.21
CA ASP A 23 -2.17 20.26 -1.29
C ASP A 23 -1.61 18.83 -1.46
N CYS A 24 -0.60 18.66 -2.31
CA CYS A 24 0.03 17.35 -2.49
C CYS A 24 0.68 16.82 -1.21
N ALA A 25 1.48 17.64 -0.53
CA ALA A 25 2.14 17.25 0.71
C ALA A 25 1.12 16.80 1.77
N SER A 26 0.01 17.53 1.88
CA SER A 26 -1.07 17.18 2.82
C SER A 26 -1.74 15.84 2.49
N LYS A 27 -1.95 15.52 1.20
CA LYS A 27 -2.55 14.26 0.77
C LYS A 27 -1.62 13.07 0.99
N LEU A 28 -0.33 13.23 0.71
CA LEU A 28 0.68 12.22 0.99
C LEU A 28 0.78 11.94 2.50
N ASP A 29 0.74 12.98 3.32
CA ASP A 29 0.74 12.86 4.77
C ASP A 29 -0.53 12.18 5.31
N ALA A 30 -1.71 12.52 4.78
CA ALA A 30 -2.96 11.86 5.13
C ALA A 30 -2.94 10.35 4.82
N ILE A 31 -2.32 9.93 3.72
CA ILE A 31 -2.13 8.51 3.40
C ILE A 31 -1.26 7.82 4.45
N ASN A 32 -0.16 8.46 4.86
CA ASN A 32 0.72 7.91 5.90
C ASN A 32 0.02 7.78 7.25
N ARG A 33 -0.69 8.83 7.70
CA ARG A 33 -1.46 8.79 8.95
C ARG A 33 -2.52 7.68 8.95
N SER A 34 -3.28 7.58 7.87
CA SER A 34 -4.29 6.51 7.71
C SER A 34 -3.67 5.11 7.75
N TYR A 35 -2.45 4.94 7.23
CA TYR A 35 -1.73 3.67 7.32
C TYR A 35 -1.29 3.37 8.76
N GLU A 36 -0.69 4.33 9.45
CA GLU A 36 -0.23 4.16 10.85
C GLU A 36 -1.38 3.77 11.79
N GLU A 37 -2.56 4.37 11.61
CA GLU A 37 -3.77 4.03 12.36
C GLU A 37 -4.20 2.58 12.10
N GLN A 38 -4.20 2.15 10.83
CA GLN A 38 -4.54 0.78 10.46
C GLN A 38 -3.51 -0.24 10.96
N GLU A 39 -2.21 0.08 10.89
CA GLU A 39 -1.14 -0.78 11.41
C GLU A 39 -1.24 -0.94 12.93
N LYS A 40 -1.53 0.15 13.66
CA LYS A 40 -1.83 0.09 15.10
C LYS A 40 -3.05 -0.78 15.38
N ALA A 41 -4.13 -0.64 14.60
CA ALA A 41 -5.33 -1.47 14.75
C ALA A 41 -5.03 -2.96 14.52
N ILE A 42 -4.21 -3.29 13.50
CA ILE A 42 -3.75 -4.66 13.26
C ILE A 42 -2.90 -5.16 14.43
N SER A 43 -1.96 -4.35 14.91
CA SER A 43 -1.01 -4.70 15.98
C SER A 43 -1.69 -4.92 17.33
N ASN A 44 -2.78 -4.20 17.60
CA ASN A 44 -3.48 -4.27 18.89
C ASN A 44 -4.68 -5.24 18.89
N ASN A 45 -5.00 -5.90 17.77
CA ASN A 45 -6.16 -6.79 17.71
C ASN A 45 -5.84 -8.16 18.37
N PRO A 46 -6.45 -8.53 19.50
CA PRO A 46 -6.15 -9.79 20.18
C PRO A 46 -6.74 -11.02 19.46
N LYS A 47 -7.67 -10.83 18.52
CA LYS A 47 -8.35 -11.92 17.81
C LYS A 47 -7.58 -12.45 16.59
N VAL A 48 -6.46 -11.82 16.23
CA VAL A 48 -5.67 -12.17 15.05
C VAL A 48 -4.39 -12.87 15.51
N ASN A 49 -4.13 -14.09 15.02
CA ASN A 49 -2.88 -14.79 15.33
C ASN A 49 -1.67 -14.06 14.71
N ALA A 50 -0.45 -14.44 15.12
CA ALA A 50 0.76 -13.74 14.68
C ALA A 50 0.98 -13.81 13.15
N ILE A 51 0.71 -14.96 12.53
CA ILE A 51 0.91 -15.18 11.09
C ILE A 51 -0.04 -14.30 10.26
N ASP A 52 -1.32 -14.26 10.63
CA ASP A 52 -2.33 -13.44 9.95
C ASP A 52 -2.11 -11.95 10.20
N ARG A 53 -1.61 -11.58 11.38
CA ARG A 53 -1.25 -10.20 11.71
C ARG A 53 -0.13 -9.72 10.81
N GLU A 54 0.94 -10.50 10.68
CA GLU A 54 2.04 -10.20 9.78
C GLU A 54 1.58 -10.09 8.33
N TYR A 55 0.77 -11.04 7.85
CA TYR A 55 0.20 -10.97 6.50
C TYR A 55 -0.53 -9.65 6.25
N ARG A 56 -1.40 -9.24 7.19
CA ARG A 56 -2.16 -8.00 7.08
C ARG A 56 -1.24 -6.79 7.04
N THR A 57 -0.21 -6.74 7.89
CA THR A 57 0.79 -5.67 7.88
C THR A 57 1.55 -5.62 6.54
N LEU A 58 1.97 -6.77 6.00
CA LEU A 58 2.66 -6.85 4.71
C LEU A 58 1.76 -6.37 3.56
N MET A 59 0.51 -6.82 3.50
CA MET A 59 -0.43 -6.35 2.47
C MET A 59 -0.73 -4.86 2.62
N LEU A 60 -0.90 -4.38 3.85
CA LEU A 60 -1.14 -2.96 4.12
C LEU A 60 0.02 -2.10 3.59
N TYR A 61 1.27 -2.55 3.70
CA TYR A 61 2.42 -1.86 3.11
C TYR A 61 2.26 -1.70 1.59
N PHE A 62 1.89 -2.76 0.87
CA PHE A 62 1.73 -2.69 -0.59
C PHE A 62 0.58 -1.76 -1.01
N TYR A 63 -0.54 -1.78 -0.27
CA TYR A 63 -1.62 -0.83 -0.51
C TYR A 63 -1.19 0.61 -0.26
N ARG A 64 -0.39 0.85 0.78
CA ARG A 64 0.15 2.19 1.08
C ARG A 64 1.06 2.67 -0.04
N THR A 65 2.05 1.87 -0.46
CA THR A 65 3.01 2.30 -1.48
C THR A 65 2.35 2.53 -2.83
N ASP A 66 1.32 1.74 -3.17
CA ASP A 66 0.51 1.96 -4.36
C ASP A 66 -0.23 3.31 -4.31
N ARG A 67 -0.94 3.58 -3.20
CA ARG A 67 -1.65 4.85 -3.00
C ARG A 67 -0.72 6.06 -3.01
N LEU A 68 0.44 5.96 -2.34
CA LEU A 68 1.46 7.00 -2.36
C LEU A 68 1.99 7.23 -3.78
N SER A 69 2.26 6.15 -4.53
CA SER A 69 2.75 6.25 -5.89
C SER A 69 1.74 6.92 -6.83
N ALA A 70 0.47 6.54 -6.72
CA ALA A 70 -0.62 7.16 -7.49
C ALA A 70 -0.79 8.65 -7.13
N GLN A 71 -0.75 8.98 -5.85
CA GLN A 71 -0.89 10.36 -5.38
C GLN A 71 0.27 11.24 -5.85
N GLU A 72 1.52 10.76 -5.75
CA GLU A 72 2.69 11.52 -6.18
C GLU A 72 2.70 11.74 -7.70
N LYS A 73 2.34 10.72 -8.49
CA LYS A 73 2.16 10.85 -9.94
C LYS A 73 1.13 11.91 -10.30
N ALA A 74 0.00 11.94 -9.59
CA ALA A 74 -1.06 12.93 -9.79
C ALA A 74 -0.60 14.36 -9.45
N CYS A 75 0.33 14.52 -8.51
CA CYS A 75 0.85 15.82 -8.11
C CYS A 75 1.98 16.35 -9.00
N ALA A 76 2.95 15.50 -9.34
CA ALA A 76 4.26 15.91 -9.86
C ALA A 76 4.67 15.20 -11.17
N GLY A 77 3.80 14.35 -11.74
CA GLY A 77 4.09 13.63 -12.98
C GLY A 77 5.09 12.47 -12.83
N GLY A 78 5.57 12.20 -11.62
CA GLY A 78 6.50 11.13 -11.28
C GLY A 78 6.25 10.59 -9.87
N SER A 79 6.91 9.50 -9.51
CA SER A 79 6.81 8.93 -8.16
C SER A 79 8.10 8.26 -7.75
N ARG A 80 8.50 8.50 -6.50
CA ARG A 80 9.61 7.80 -5.83
C ARG A 80 9.17 6.47 -5.21
N TYR A 81 7.86 6.24 -5.09
CA TYR A 81 7.31 5.01 -4.55
C TYR A 81 7.08 3.98 -5.67
N LYS A 82 7.76 2.84 -5.55
CA LYS A 82 7.54 1.68 -6.41
C LYS A 82 6.34 0.89 -5.90
N SER A 83 5.26 0.84 -6.70
CA SER A 83 4.12 -0.03 -6.40
C SER A 83 4.42 -1.46 -6.84
N CYS A 84 4.25 -2.39 -5.90
CA CYS A 84 4.31 -3.83 -6.16
C CYS A 84 3.03 -4.55 -5.74
N LEU A 85 1.93 -3.82 -5.61
CA LEU A 85 0.65 -4.35 -5.14
C LEU A 85 0.12 -5.45 -6.08
N ALA A 86 0.28 -5.28 -7.39
CA ALA A 86 -0.13 -6.28 -8.37
C ALA A 86 0.61 -7.61 -8.17
N GLN A 87 1.93 -7.57 -7.96
CA GLN A 87 2.75 -8.76 -7.69
C GLN A 87 2.36 -9.40 -6.36
N ALA A 88 2.11 -8.59 -5.33
CA ALA A 88 1.66 -9.08 -4.02
C ALA A 88 0.29 -9.78 -4.11
N ASN A 89 -0.64 -9.24 -4.89
CA ASN A 89 -1.96 -9.85 -5.12
C ASN A 89 -1.85 -11.19 -5.85
N VAL A 90 -1.07 -11.27 -6.92
CA VAL A 90 -0.84 -12.52 -7.66
C VAL A 90 -0.22 -13.60 -6.75
N LEU A 91 0.75 -13.21 -5.93
CA LEU A 91 1.35 -14.11 -4.94
C LEU A 91 0.29 -14.59 -3.94
N ASN A 92 -0.50 -13.69 -3.37
CA ASN A 92 -1.55 -14.02 -2.41
C ASN A 92 -2.64 -14.94 -3.02
N GLU A 93 -3.06 -14.68 -4.25
CA GLU A 93 -4.02 -15.52 -4.98
C GLU A 93 -3.50 -16.96 -5.16
N SER A 94 -2.22 -17.11 -5.48
CA SER A 94 -1.57 -18.43 -5.58
C SER A 94 -1.63 -19.20 -4.26
N PHE A 95 -1.33 -18.54 -3.13
CA PHE A 95 -1.44 -19.18 -1.81
C PHE A 95 -2.88 -19.46 -1.39
N ASN A 96 -3.82 -18.56 -1.69
CA ASN A 96 -5.24 -18.78 -1.42
C ASN A 96 -5.78 -20.00 -2.19
N ARG A 97 -5.30 -20.22 -3.43
CA ARG A 97 -5.61 -21.42 -4.19
C ARG A 97 -5.07 -22.67 -3.50
N ARG A 98 -3.78 -22.68 -3.12
CA ARG A 98 -3.16 -23.79 -2.38
C ARG A 98 -3.87 -24.10 -1.06
N LEU A 99 -4.28 -23.07 -0.32
CA LEU A 99 -5.05 -23.20 0.93
C LEU A 99 -6.45 -23.76 0.67
N SER A 100 -7.11 -23.35 -0.42
CA SER A 100 -8.42 -23.90 -0.82
C SER A 100 -8.30 -25.39 -1.19
N GLU A 101 -7.28 -25.75 -1.96
CA GLU A 101 -6.98 -27.14 -2.30
C GLU A 101 -6.71 -27.98 -1.05
N LEU A 102 -5.95 -27.45 -0.08
CA LEU A 102 -5.67 -28.12 1.19
C LEU A 102 -6.95 -28.43 1.97
N ARG A 103 -7.91 -27.50 2.02
CA ARG A 103 -9.20 -27.71 2.71
C ARG A 103 -10.01 -28.87 2.11
N ASN A 104 -9.86 -29.10 0.80
CA ASN A 104 -10.59 -30.14 0.08
C ASN A 104 -9.91 -31.53 0.16
N ARG A 105 -8.68 -31.61 0.68
CA ARG A 105 -7.97 -32.89 0.84
C ARG A 105 -8.52 -33.67 2.04
N ARG A 106 -8.61 -34.99 1.86
CA ARG A 106 -8.86 -35.93 2.97
C ARG A 106 -7.59 -36.03 3.80
N MET A 107 -7.62 -35.39 4.97
CA MET A 107 -6.51 -35.35 5.92
C MET A 107 -7.07 -35.12 7.33
N ASN A 108 -6.32 -35.48 8.36
CA ASN A 108 -6.72 -35.21 9.73
C ASN A 108 -6.57 -33.72 10.07
N MET A 109 -7.24 -33.26 11.13
CA MET A 109 -7.27 -31.84 11.49
C MET A 109 -5.91 -31.28 11.91
N THR A 110 -5.09 -32.07 12.61
CA THR A 110 -3.76 -31.66 13.05
C THR A 110 -2.85 -31.42 11.84
N GLU A 111 -2.81 -32.37 10.91
CA GLU A 111 -2.04 -32.28 9.67
C GLU A 111 -2.50 -31.09 8.81
N ARG A 112 -3.81 -30.87 8.70
CA ARG A 112 -4.36 -29.71 7.99
C ARG A 112 -3.91 -28.39 8.63
N SER A 113 -3.93 -28.30 9.95
CA SER A 113 -3.52 -27.10 10.67
C SER A 113 -2.04 -26.81 10.43
N THR A 114 -1.17 -27.81 10.60
CA THR A 114 0.26 -27.68 10.36
C THR A 114 0.56 -27.23 8.93
N GLU A 115 -0.09 -27.83 7.94
CA GLU A 115 0.14 -27.46 6.54
C GLU A 115 -0.44 -26.08 6.20
N THR A 116 -1.54 -25.67 6.84
CA THR A 116 -2.09 -24.31 6.71
C THR A 116 -1.10 -23.28 7.25
N ASP A 117 -0.53 -23.51 8.42
CA ASP A 117 0.44 -22.61 9.04
C ASP A 117 1.73 -22.54 8.22
N ARG A 118 2.18 -23.67 7.67
CA ARG A 118 3.33 -23.73 6.75
C ARG A 118 3.09 -22.88 5.50
N LEU A 119 1.93 -23.03 4.85
CA LEU A 119 1.57 -22.25 3.66
C LEU A 119 1.46 -20.76 3.96
N ASN A 120 0.85 -20.38 5.08
CA ASN A 120 0.73 -18.97 5.47
C ASN A 120 2.10 -18.36 5.82
N THR A 121 2.98 -19.12 6.47
CA THR A 121 4.35 -18.69 6.77
C THR A 121 5.16 -18.49 5.48
N GLU A 122 5.09 -19.45 4.54
CA GLU A 122 5.75 -19.36 3.23
C GLU A 122 5.21 -18.15 2.43
N ARG A 123 3.89 -17.87 2.51
CA ARG A 123 3.31 -16.66 1.90
C ARG A 123 3.95 -15.40 2.47
N ASN A 124 4.01 -15.28 3.80
CA ASN A 124 4.54 -14.10 4.46
C ASN A 124 6.03 -13.90 4.13
N GLU A 125 6.80 -14.98 4.05
CA GLU A 125 8.20 -14.94 3.62
C GLU A 125 8.35 -14.34 2.22
N ARG A 126 7.61 -14.87 1.23
CA ARG A 126 7.69 -14.32 -0.13
C ARG A 126 7.16 -12.89 -0.23
N LEU A 127 6.18 -12.50 0.60
CA LEU A 127 5.72 -11.12 0.68
C LEU A 127 6.78 -10.20 1.29
N ARG A 128 7.56 -10.65 2.28
CA ARG A 128 8.71 -9.91 2.82
C ARG A 128 9.78 -9.71 1.74
N ASP A 129 10.14 -10.77 1.02
CA ASP A 129 11.14 -10.69 -0.06
C ASP A 129 10.70 -9.71 -1.16
N LEU A 130 9.41 -9.76 -1.53
CA LEU A 130 8.83 -8.83 -2.48
C LEU A 130 8.88 -7.40 -1.94
N ARG A 131 8.51 -7.18 -0.68
CA ARG A 131 8.57 -5.87 -0.03
C ARG A 131 9.98 -5.29 -0.12
N ASP A 132 10.97 -6.08 0.25
CA ASP A 132 12.37 -5.67 0.30
C ASP A 132 12.92 -5.36 -1.12
N THR A 133 12.46 -6.08 -2.13
CA THR A 133 12.76 -5.81 -3.56
C THR A 133 12.09 -4.53 -4.09
N CYS A 134 10.96 -4.15 -3.49
CA CYS A 134 10.18 -2.98 -3.90
C CYS A 134 10.52 -1.72 -3.11
N SER A 135 11.15 -1.86 -1.95
CA SER A 135 11.72 -0.73 -1.18
C SER A 135 13.13 -0.33 -1.62
N ARG A 136 13.80 -1.16 -2.43
CA ARG A 136 15.08 -0.87 -3.10
C ARG A 136 14.83 -0.16 -4.43
#